data_AF-A0A1Y2CHU7-F1
#
_entry.id   AF-A0A1Y2CHU7-F1
#
_cell.length_a   1.000
_cell.length_b   1.000
_cell.length_c   1.000
_cell.angle_alpha   90.00
_cell.angle_beta   90.00
_cell.angle_gamma   90.00
#
_symmetry.space_group_name_H-M   'P 1'
#
loop_
_entity.id
_entity.type
_entity.pdbx_description
1 polymer ?
#
loop_
_entity_poly.entity_id
_entity_poly.type
_entity_poly.pdbx_seq_one_letter_code
_entity_poly.pdbx_strand_id
1 'polypeptide(L)'
;MPDTFVHHRKDVLCRYSLALWACCSCRKLFLFRIRMDCSQDTVCSCLLFHGGRMALGATVLFFPFTFPHGDLSRYKYAKAKWIREGLDPGLWWIKAQQETLTQCLANCVILACPFYILCSDPTPHLRLFEVIGLAFWALSSLYENIADTQKLAFLALAKIGTSEQKTAMKTGVLGMPPFDGPLYKLWTFSRHPNYCGEFGCWVGFALTALPSIFGWIAMKQGHTVAAVLLFNSWLVIRFFYDCLVHWTGAGPAEQASIQKRPEYKIYQKSTPVLFPFRIPFLSSHQVSGWPNAIENPKSD
;
A
#
# COMPACT_ATOMS: atom_id res chain seq x y z
N MET A 1 -15.58 -9.01 -45.30
CA MET A 1 -16.77 -8.52 -44.57
C MET A 1 -16.29 -7.87 -43.29
N PRO A 2 -16.45 -6.55 -43.16
CA PRO A 2 -16.06 -5.80 -41.98
C PRO A 2 -17.18 -5.84 -40.91
N ASP A 3 -16.89 -5.28 -39.74
CA ASP A 3 -17.77 -5.09 -38.58
C ASP A 3 -17.84 -6.25 -37.56
N THR A 4 -17.03 -6.13 -36.49
CA THR A 4 -17.51 -6.06 -35.09
C THR A 4 -16.32 -6.08 -34.10
N PHE A 5 -15.48 -5.04 -34.07
CA PHE A 5 -14.55 -4.81 -32.94
C PHE A 5 -14.33 -3.31 -32.74
N VAL A 6 -15.43 -2.56 -32.63
CA VAL A 6 -15.41 -1.12 -32.29
C VAL A 6 -16.46 -0.85 -31.22
N HIS A 7 -16.37 -1.50 -30.05
CA HIS A 7 -17.08 -1.04 -28.85
C HIS A 7 -16.41 -1.56 -27.57
N HIS A 8 -15.36 -0.85 -27.11
CA HIS A 8 -15.03 -0.74 -25.68
C HIS A 8 -14.04 0.41 -25.43
N ARG A 9 -14.37 1.60 -25.96
CA ARG A 9 -13.59 2.85 -25.76
C ARG A 9 -14.34 3.93 -24.97
N LYS A 10 -15.19 3.56 -24.01
CA LYS A 10 -15.96 4.55 -23.20
C LYS A 10 -15.95 4.38 -21.68
N ASP A 11 -15.30 3.37 -21.09
CA ASP A 11 -15.35 3.14 -19.63
C ASP A 11 -14.03 3.45 -18.88
N VAL A 12 -13.28 4.44 -19.35
CA VAL A 12 -12.03 4.90 -18.68
C VAL A 12 -12.30 6.08 -17.74
N LEU A 13 -13.40 6.81 -17.93
CA LEU A 13 -13.73 8.01 -17.13
C LEU A 13 -14.20 7.70 -15.70
N CYS A 14 -14.64 6.47 -15.42
CA CYS A 14 -15.06 6.05 -14.07
C CYS A 14 -13.88 5.58 -13.19
N ARG A 15 -12.69 5.37 -13.76
CA ARG A 15 -11.53 4.82 -13.02
C ARG A 15 -10.75 5.84 -12.18
N TYR A 16 -11.03 7.13 -12.35
CA TYR A 16 -10.22 8.21 -11.74
C TYR A 16 -11.06 9.30 -11.04
N SER A 17 -12.39 9.15 -10.99
CA SER A 17 -13.30 10.15 -10.40
C SER A 17 -13.26 10.20 -8.86
N LEU A 18 -12.49 9.33 -8.21
CA LEU A 18 -12.51 9.17 -6.75
C LEU A 18 -11.40 9.93 -6.00
N ALA A 19 -10.35 10.38 -6.68
CA ALA A 19 -9.46 11.41 -6.11
C ALA A 19 -10.24 12.71 -5.87
N LEU A 20 -11.25 13.00 -6.69
CA LEU A 20 -12.18 14.11 -6.50
C LEU A 20 -13.20 13.85 -5.38
N TRP A 21 -13.45 12.60 -4.98
CA TRP A 21 -14.40 12.29 -3.89
C TRP A 21 -13.76 12.31 -2.50
N ALA A 22 -12.49 11.93 -2.36
CA ALA A 22 -11.71 12.28 -1.16
C ALA A 22 -11.71 13.80 -0.95
N CYS A 23 -11.59 14.56 -2.06
CA CYS A 23 -11.77 16.01 -2.07
C CYS A 23 -13.22 16.46 -1.78
N CYS A 24 -14.24 15.65 -2.11
CA CYS A 24 -15.66 15.94 -1.87
C CYS A 24 -16.09 15.67 -0.40
N SER A 25 -15.49 14.66 0.25
CA SER A 25 -15.57 14.45 1.70
C SER A 25 -14.81 15.54 2.46
N CYS A 26 -13.66 16.00 1.95
CA CYS A 26 -13.03 17.24 2.41
C CYS A 26 -13.92 18.47 2.17
N ARG A 27 -14.73 18.50 1.11
CA ARG A 27 -15.66 19.61 0.83
C ARG A 27 -16.81 19.67 1.83
N LYS A 28 -17.28 18.56 2.39
CA LYS A 28 -18.21 18.59 3.54
C LYS A 28 -17.52 19.05 4.83
N LEU A 29 -16.23 18.78 4.99
CA LEU A 29 -15.40 19.36 6.07
C LEU A 29 -15.13 20.86 5.88
N PHE A 30 -15.03 21.36 4.64
CA PHE A 30 -14.70 22.77 4.35
C PHE A 30 -15.92 23.67 4.11
N LEU A 31 -17.07 23.16 3.64
CA LEU A 31 -18.28 23.95 3.34
C LEU A 31 -19.28 23.99 4.50
N PHE A 32 -19.30 22.97 5.37
CA PHE A 32 -19.95 23.09 6.67
C PHE A 32 -18.88 23.53 7.65
N ARG A 33 -19.14 24.67 8.30
CA ARG A 33 -18.27 25.40 9.22
C ARG A 33 -17.99 24.61 10.51
N ILE A 34 -17.48 23.37 10.42
CA ILE A 34 -16.87 22.66 11.54
C ILE A 34 -15.54 23.38 11.75
N ARG A 35 -15.46 24.16 12.82
CA ARG A 35 -14.21 24.80 13.22
C ARG A 35 -13.28 23.65 13.62
N MET A 36 -12.38 23.26 12.72
CA MET A 36 -11.34 22.30 13.04
C MET A 36 -10.37 22.98 13.99
N ASP A 37 -9.99 22.27 15.04
CA ASP A 37 -8.99 22.74 15.98
C ASP A 37 -7.58 22.27 15.58
N CYS A 38 -6.56 22.87 16.20
CA CYS A 38 -5.14 22.66 15.87
C CYS A 38 -4.72 21.18 15.79
N SER A 39 -5.25 20.31 16.66
CA SER A 39 -4.98 18.87 16.63
C SER A 39 -5.50 18.21 15.34
N GLN A 40 -6.75 18.47 14.98
CA GLN A 40 -7.39 17.87 13.82
C GLN A 40 -6.76 18.35 12.51
N ASP A 41 -6.48 19.65 12.42
CA ASP A 41 -5.80 20.25 11.26
C ASP A 41 -4.42 19.62 11.01
N THR A 42 -3.66 19.39 12.09
CA THR A 42 -2.32 18.81 12.00
C THR A 42 -2.37 17.38 11.43
N VAL A 43 -3.21 16.52 12.01
CA VAL A 43 -3.29 15.11 11.56
C VAL A 43 -3.90 15.00 10.16
N CYS A 44 -4.93 15.79 9.85
CA CYS A 44 -5.52 15.81 8.52
C CYS A 44 -4.54 16.30 7.45
N SER A 45 -3.69 17.28 7.79
CA SER A 45 -2.63 17.74 6.89
C SER A 45 -1.61 16.64 6.60
N CYS A 46 -1.22 15.85 7.61
CA CYS A 46 -0.36 14.68 7.41
C CYS A 46 -1.01 13.64 6.48
N LEU A 47 -2.31 13.36 6.63
CA LEU A 47 -3.04 12.46 5.72
C LEU A 47 -3.09 13.02 4.30
N LEU A 48 -3.42 14.30 4.14
CA LEU A 48 -3.49 14.96 2.84
C LEU A 48 -2.13 14.91 2.14
N PHE A 49 -1.04 15.13 2.87
CA PHE A 49 0.30 14.97 2.35
C PHE A 49 0.59 13.51 1.95
N HIS A 50 0.31 12.55 2.83
CA HIS A 50 0.54 11.11 2.61
C HIS A 50 -0.21 10.60 1.38
N GLY A 51 -1.53 10.80 1.35
CA GLY A 51 -2.40 10.38 0.25
C GLY A 51 -2.18 11.19 -1.02
N GLY A 52 -1.95 12.50 -0.89
CA GLY A 52 -1.70 13.40 -2.02
C GLY A 52 -0.44 13.02 -2.80
N ARG A 53 0.66 12.69 -2.10
CA ARG A 53 1.90 12.21 -2.73
C ARG A 53 1.65 10.95 -3.55
N MET A 54 0.92 9.97 -3.00
CA MET A 54 0.60 8.73 -3.71
C MET A 54 -0.32 8.97 -4.91
N ALA A 55 -1.33 9.83 -4.77
CA ALA A 55 -2.24 10.20 -5.84
C ALA A 55 -1.52 10.90 -7.01
N LEU A 56 -0.60 11.81 -6.70
CA LEU A 56 0.25 12.46 -7.69
C LEU A 56 1.15 11.45 -8.41
N GLY A 57 1.84 10.57 -7.67
CA GLY A 57 2.69 9.53 -8.25
C GLY A 57 1.91 8.58 -9.17
N ALA A 58 0.71 8.15 -8.76
CA ALA A 58 -0.16 7.32 -9.58
C ALA A 58 -0.65 8.06 -10.84
N THR A 59 -0.93 9.35 -10.74
CA THR A 59 -1.34 10.20 -11.87
C THR A 59 -0.21 10.34 -12.88
N VAL A 60 1.01 10.59 -12.43
CA VAL A 60 2.21 10.66 -13.29
C VAL A 60 2.45 9.32 -13.99
N LEU A 61 2.31 8.19 -13.28
CA LEU A 61 2.47 6.86 -13.87
C LEU A 61 1.38 6.55 -14.91
N PHE A 62 0.16 7.08 -14.71
CA PHE A 62 -0.95 6.85 -15.61
C PHE A 62 -0.97 7.79 -16.82
N PHE A 63 -0.35 8.97 -16.72
CA PHE A 63 -0.29 9.95 -17.80
C PHE A 63 0.41 9.35 -19.05
N PRO A 64 -0.15 9.51 -20.27
CA PRO A 64 -1.28 10.35 -20.70
C PRO A 64 -2.64 9.61 -20.71
N PHE A 65 -2.99 8.97 -19.60
CA PHE A 65 -4.20 8.17 -19.40
C PHE A 65 -4.22 6.85 -20.19
N THR A 66 -3.04 6.27 -20.41
CA THR A 66 -2.88 4.98 -21.08
C THR A 66 -1.81 4.16 -20.39
N PHE A 67 -1.93 2.83 -20.43
CA PHE A 67 -0.84 1.94 -20.05
C PHE A 67 -0.14 1.42 -21.31
N PRO A 68 0.97 2.03 -21.75
CA PRO A 68 1.59 1.73 -23.05
C PRO A 68 2.13 0.30 -23.17
N HIS A 69 2.35 -0.38 -22.04
CA HIS A 69 2.87 -1.76 -21.97
C HIS A 69 1.82 -2.77 -21.45
N GLY A 70 0.54 -2.41 -21.56
CA GLY A 70 -0.58 -3.16 -21.00
C GLY A 70 -0.62 -3.10 -19.47
N ASP A 71 -1.38 -4.03 -18.87
CA ASP A 71 -1.62 -4.02 -17.42
C ASP A 71 -0.34 -4.10 -16.57
N LEU A 72 -0.37 -3.41 -15.43
CA LEU A 72 0.69 -3.50 -14.41
C LEU A 72 0.89 -4.95 -13.98
N SER A 73 2.12 -5.31 -13.59
CA SER A 73 2.49 -6.68 -13.20
C SER A 73 1.57 -7.29 -12.13
N ARG A 74 1.14 -6.48 -11.15
CA ARG A 74 0.21 -6.92 -10.10
C ARG A 74 -1.16 -7.33 -10.63
N TYR A 75 -1.67 -6.66 -11.67
CA TYR A 75 -2.97 -6.99 -12.27
C TYR A 75 -2.86 -8.21 -13.18
N LYS A 76 -1.72 -8.37 -13.88
CA LYS A 76 -1.41 -9.60 -14.60
C LYS A 76 -1.36 -10.81 -13.64
N TYR A 77 -0.72 -10.63 -12.48
CA TYR A 77 -0.71 -11.63 -11.41
C TYR A 77 -2.12 -11.92 -10.87
N ALA A 78 -2.90 -10.89 -10.53
CA ALA A 78 -4.26 -11.07 -10.04
C ALA A 78 -5.14 -11.82 -11.05
N LYS A 79 -5.06 -11.47 -12.33
CA LYS A 79 -5.76 -12.19 -13.41
C LYS A 79 -5.38 -13.66 -13.45
N ALA A 80 -4.08 -13.97 -13.47
CA ALA A 80 -3.59 -15.35 -13.50
C ALA A 80 -4.02 -16.14 -12.25
N LYS A 81 -3.98 -15.51 -11.07
CA LYS A 81 -4.45 -16.09 -9.81
C LYS A 81 -5.93 -16.47 -9.88
N TRP A 82 -6.80 -15.53 -10.25
CA TRP A 82 -8.23 -15.80 -10.27
C TRP A 82 -8.62 -16.84 -11.32
N ILE A 83 -8.01 -16.82 -12.51
CA ILE A 83 -8.24 -17.86 -13.53
C ILE A 83 -7.84 -19.24 -13.00
N ARG A 84 -6.70 -19.34 -12.32
CA ARG A 84 -6.27 -20.58 -11.66
C ARG A 84 -7.24 -21.04 -10.57
N GLU A 85 -7.86 -20.10 -9.86
CA GLU A 85 -8.88 -20.37 -8.83
C GLU A 85 -10.29 -20.64 -9.42
N GLY A 86 -10.42 -20.72 -10.75
CA GLY A 86 -11.66 -21.11 -11.43
C GLY A 86 -12.48 -19.97 -12.03
N LEU A 87 -11.95 -18.73 -12.08
CA LEU A 87 -12.61 -17.63 -12.78
C LEU A 87 -12.56 -17.87 -14.30
N ASP A 88 -13.71 -17.79 -14.96
CA ASP A 88 -13.78 -17.72 -16.42
C ASP A 88 -12.98 -16.49 -16.94
N PRO A 89 -12.00 -16.67 -17.83
CA PRO A 89 -11.24 -15.57 -18.44
C PRO A 89 -12.11 -14.46 -19.05
N GLY A 90 -13.30 -14.79 -19.57
CA GLY A 90 -14.27 -13.84 -20.11
C GLY A 90 -14.88 -12.89 -19.07
N LEU A 91 -14.85 -13.27 -17.79
CA LEU A 91 -15.37 -12.47 -16.67
C LEU A 91 -14.31 -11.60 -15.98
N TRP A 92 -13.07 -11.60 -16.48
CA TRP A 92 -11.97 -10.82 -15.89
C TRP A 92 -12.30 -9.33 -15.77
N TRP A 93 -12.98 -8.74 -16.74
CA TRP A 93 -13.32 -7.32 -16.72
C TRP A 93 -14.23 -6.97 -15.53
N ILE A 94 -15.20 -7.83 -15.19
CA ILE A 94 -16.07 -7.67 -14.01
C ILE A 94 -15.24 -7.82 -12.75
N LYS A 95 -14.41 -8.86 -12.68
CA LYS A 95 -13.55 -9.13 -11.53
C LYS A 95 -12.61 -7.96 -11.23
N ALA A 96 -12.02 -7.36 -12.26
CA ALA A 96 -11.17 -6.20 -12.13
C ALA A 96 -11.93 -4.96 -11.58
N GLN A 97 -13.18 -4.74 -12.00
CA GLN A 97 -14.03 -3.69 -11.40
C GLN A 97 -14.34 -3.99 -9.94
N GLN A 98 -14.70 -5.25 -9.62
CA GLN A 98 -14.97 -5.67 -8.24
C GLN A 98 -13.75 -5.44 -7.34
N GLU A 99 -12.54 -5.80 -7.77
CA GLU A 99 -11.32 -5.52 -7.00
C GLU A 99 -11.08 -4.03 -6.81
N THR A 100 -11.27 -3.22 -7.87
CA THR A 100 -11.08 -1.77 -7.81
C THR A 100 -12.07 -1.13 -6.83
N LEU A 101 -13.35 -1.51 -6.90
CA LEU A 101 -14.38 -1.02 -5.99
C LEU A 101 -14.15 -1.49 -4.55
N THR A 102 -13.63 -2.69 -4.35
CA THR A 102 -13.32 -3.20 -3.00
C THR A 102 -12.16 -2.41 -2.37
N GLN A 103 -11.11 -2.09 -3.15
CA GLN A 103 -10.02 -1.21 -2.68
C GLN A 103 -10.54 0.20 -2.38
N CYS A 104 -11.43 0.73 -3.22
CA CYS A 104 -12.09 2.00 -2.97
C CYS A 104 -12.88 1.98 -1.65
N LEU A 105 -13.71 0.96 -1.44
CA LEU A 105 -14.50 0.82 -0.22
C LEU A 105 -13.61 0.70 1.02
N ALA A 106 -12.54 -0.09 0.94
CA ALA A 106 -11.59 -0.22 2.04
C ALA A 106 -10.91 1.11 2.39
N ASN A 107 -10.55 1.92 1.38
CA ASN A 107 -10.01 3.26 1.62
C ASN A 107 -11.03 4.18 2.28
N CYS A 108 -12.28 4.19 1.79
CA CYS A 108 -13.34 5.08 2.29
C CYS A 108 -13.87 4.70 3.68
N VAL A 109 -13.79 3.42 4.05
CA VAL A 109 -14.42 2.91 5.29
C VAL A 109 -13.38 2.51 6.33
N ILE A 110 -12.45 1.63 5.98
CA ILE A 110 -11.49 1.08 6.93
C ILE A 110 -10.39 2.11 7.15
N LEU A 111 -9.65 2.49 6.11
CA LEU A 111 -8.49 3.37 6.24
C LEU A 111 -8.85 4.81 6.63
N ALA A 112 -10.05 5.29 6.28
CA ALA A 112 -10.50 6.61 6.69
C ALA A 112 -10.92 6.69 8.17
N CYS A 113 -11.15 5.54 8.84
CA CYS A 113 -11.76 5.52 10.17
C CYS A 113 -10.96 6.24 11.27
N PRO A 114 -9.63 6.09 11.38
CA PRO A 114 -8.86 6.81 12.40
C PRO A 114 -9.06 8.33 12.34
N PHE A 115 -9.24 8.86 11.13
CA PHE A 115 -9.49 10.28 10.90
C PHE A 115 -10.92 10.68 11.21
N TYR A 116 -11.91 9.84 10.89
CA TYR A 116 -13.28 10.09 11.32
C TYR A 116 -13.42 10.10 12.84
N ILE A 117 -12.72 9.20 13.53
CA ILE A 117 -12.66 9.16 14.99
C ILE A 117 -12.04 10.46 15.52
N LEU A 118 -10.87 10.84 15.01
CA LEU A 118 -10.19 12.05 15.44
C LEU A 118 -11.01 13.32 15.17
N CYS A 119 -11.57 13.47 13.97
CA CYS A 119 -12.37 14.64 13.59
C CYS A 119 -13.69 14.74 14.36
N SER A 120 -14.12 13.66 15.02
CA SER A 120 -15.30 13.68 15.89
C SER A 120 -14.99 14.14 17.32
N ASP A 121 -13.70 14.32 17.64
CA ASP A 121 -13.25 14.72 18.97
C ASP A 121 -13.14 16.25 19.07
N PRO A 122 -13.87 16.89 20.01
CA PRO A 122 -13.87 18.35 20.15
C PRO A 122 -12.64 18.90 20.89
N THR A 123 -11.65 18.07 21.23
CA THR A 123 -10.47 18.49 21.99
C THR A 123 -9.54 19.38 21.14
N PRO A 124 -9.24 20.62 21.57
CA PRO A 124 -8.56 21.58 20.69
C PRO A 124 -7.02 21.45 20.64
N HIS A 125 -6.44 20.67 21.54
CA HIS A 125 -4.98 20.53 21.71
C HIS A 125 -4.52 19.09 21.46
N LEU A 126 -3.27 18.95 20.99
CA LEU A 126 -2.67 17.64 20.75
C LEU A 126 -2.48 16.88 22.06
N ARG A 127 -2.95 15.64 22.09
CA ARG A 127 -2.78 14.71 23.22
C ARG A 127 -1.57 13.81 23.01
N LEU A 128 -1.08 13.19 24.09
CA LEU A 128 0.14 12.39 24.09
C LEU A 128 0.18 11.33 22.97
N PHE A 129 -0.88 10.53 22.80
CA PHE A 129 -0.91 9.51 21.75
C PHE A 129 -1.05 10.09 20.33
N GLU A 130 -1.63 11.28 20.17
CA GLU A 130 -1.62 11.98 18.88
C GLU A 130 -0.20 12.41 18.52
N VAL A 131 0.55 12.96 19.48
CA VAL A 131 1.97 13.30 19.29
C VAL A 131 2.81 12.06 18.98
N ILE A 132 2.63 10.97 19.73
CA ILE A 132 3.34 9.70 19.49
C ILE A 132 2.98 9.15 18.11
N GLY A 133 1.70 9.15 17.74
CA GLY A 133 1.22 8.68 16.44
C GLY A 133 1.80 9.48 15.28
N LEU A 134 1.82 10.80 15.40
CA LEU A 134 2.43 11.70 14.41
C LEU A 134 3.94 11.52 14.29
N ALA A 135 4.65 11.40 15.42
CA ALA A 135 6.09 11.13 15.41
C ALA A 135 6.40 9.76 14.77
N PHE A 136 5.61 8.74 15.10
CA PHE A 136 5.74 7.41 14.52
C PHE A 136 5.44 7.41 13.02
N TRP A 137 4.40 8.13 12.59
CA TRP A 137 4.10 8.34 11.17
C TRP A 137 5.26 9.03 10.44
N ALA A 138 5.84 10.09 11.01
CA ALA A 138 6.94 10.82 10.39
C ALA A 138 8.20 9.95 10.23
N LEU A 139 8.56 9.21 11.28
CA LEU A 139 9.71 8.28 11.23
C LEU A 139 9.48 7.14 10.26
N SER A 140 8.27 6.58 10.22
CA SER A 140 7.89 5.52 9.29
C SER A 140 7.87 6.00 7.83
N SER A 141 7.37 7.22 7.60
CA SER A 141 7.41 7.88 6.29
C SER A 141 8.85 8.10 5.84
N LEU A 142 9.73 8.55 6.73
CA LEU A 142 11.16 8.70 6.41
C LEU A 142 11.79 7.35 6.04
N TYR A 143 11.51 6.29 6.80
CA TYR A 143 11.99 4.94 6.53
C TYR A 143 11.52 4.43 5.16
N GLU A 144 10.23 4.60 4.84
CA GLU A 144 9.65 4.27 3.53
C GLU A 144 10.37 5.00 2.40
N ASN A 145 10.51 6.33 2.51
CA ASN A 145 11.12 7.14 1.46
C ASN A 145 12.60 6.82 1.25
N ILE A 146 13.36 6.50 2.32
CA ILE A 146 14.74 6.01 2.18
C ILE A 146 14.76 4.69 1.40
N ALA A 147 13.90 3.73 1.76
CA ALA A 147 13.83 2.43 1.09
C ALA A 147 13.43 2.56 -0.40
N ASP A 148 12.45 3.40 -0.72
CA ASP A 148 12.05 3.66 -2.11
C ASP A 148 13.16 4.38 -2.89
N THR A 149 13.86 5.34 -2.28
CA THR A 149 15.00 6.02 -2.91
C THR A 149 16.13 5.04 -3.23
N GLN A 150 16.45 4.12 -2.30
CA GLN A 150 17.41 3.03 -2.55
C GLN A 150 17.01 2.18 -3.76
N LYS A 151 15.72 1.82 -3.86
CA LYS A 151 15.20 1.05 -5.00
C LYS A 151 15.26 1.83 -6.31
N LEU A 152 14.91 3.12 -6.30
CA LEU A 152 14.98 3.99 -7.47
C LEU A 152 16.42 4.17 -7.94
N ALA A 153 17.38 4.37 -7.02
CA ALA A 153 18.79 4.44 -7.34
C ALA A 153 19.29 3.16 -8.03
N PHE A 154 18.92 1.99 -7.49
CA PHE A 154 19.23 0.69 -8.10
C PHE A 154 18.66 0.56 -9.52
N LEU A 155 17.40 0.94 -9.73
CA LEU A 155 16.76 0.92 -11.05
C LEU A 155 17.35 1.95 -12.03
N ALA A 156 17.80 3.09 -11.54
CA ALA A 156 18.48 4.10 -12.36
C ALA A 156 19.81 3.56 -12.87
N LEU A 157 20.62 2.93 -12.00
CA LEU A 157 21.87 2.28 -12.40
C LEU A 157 21.65 1.20 -13.47
N ALA A 158 20.54 0.45 -13.39
CA ALA A 158 20.17 -0.53 -14.41
C ALA A 158 19.88 0.09 -15.80
N LYS A 159 19.62 1.40 -15.88
CA LYS A 159 19.31 2.13 -17.12
C LYS A 159 20.50 2.92 -17.65
N ILE A 160 21.20 3.66 -16.77
CA ILE A 160 22.23 4.62 -17.16
C ILE A 160 23.66 4.20 -16.80
N GLY A 161 23.84 3.09 -16.10
CA GLY A 161 25.16 2.59 -15.70
C GLY A 161 25.99 2.03 -16.86
N THR A 162 27.23 1.64 -16.55
CA THR A 162 28.12 0.92 -17.47
C THR A 162 27.51 -0.42 -17.90
N SER A 163 28.02 -1.02 -18.99
CA SER A 163 27.54 -2.33 -19.45
C SER A 163 27.65 -3.42 -18.38
N GLU A 164 28.72 -3.39 -17.59
CA GLU A 164 28.95 -4.28 -16.46
C GLU A 164 27.90 -4.06 -15.36
N GLN A 165 27.68 -2.81 -14.97
CA GLN A 165 26.66 -2.44 -13.98
C GLN A 165 25.27 -2.87 -14.43
N LYS A 166 24.89 -2.60 -15.69
CA LYS A 166 23.60 -3.01 -16.24
C LYS A 166 23.39 -4.52 -16.16
N THR A 167 24.41 -5.30 -16.47
CA THR A 167 24.37 -6.75 -16.41
C THR A 167 24.19 -7.23 -14.96
N ALA A 168 24.96 -6.68 -14.03
CA ALA A 168 24.83 -6.98 -12.60
C ALA A 168 23.44 -6.63 -12.05
N MET A 169 22.85 -5.50 -12.45
CA MET A 169 21.53 -5.05 -11.98
C MET A 169 20.37 -5.86 -12.57
N LYS A 170 20.58 -6.52 -13.72
CA LYS A 170 19.53 -7.32 -14.39
C LYS A 170 19.17 -8.57 -13.59
N THR A 171 20.16 -9.18 -12.92
CA THR A 171 19.99 -10.38 -12.08
C THR A 171 20.10 -10.08 -10.58
N GLY A 172 20.80 -9.02 -10.18
CA GLY A 172 21.09 -8.69 -8.79
C GLY A 172 19.88 -8.42 -7.90
N VAL A 173 19.97 -8.72 -6.61
CA VAL A 173 18.87 -8.55 -5.66
C VAL A 173 19.30 -7.58 -4.58
N LEU A 174 18.52 -6.53 -4.35
CA LEU A 174 18.74 -5.63 -3.20
C LEU A 174 18.66 -6.44 -1.90
N GLY A 175 19.65 -6.27 -1.02
CA GLY A 175 19.76 -7.04 0.20
C GLY A 175 20.56 -8.34 0.08
N MET A 176 21.07 -8.67 -1.11
CA MET A 176 21.99 -9.78 -1.36
C MET A 176 23.32 -9.27 -1.90
N PRO A 177 24.46 -9.95 -1.64
CA PRO A 177 25.75 -9.57 -2.24
C PRO A 177 25.67 -9.44 -3.76
N PRO A 178 26.27 -8.39 -4.37
CA PRO A 178 27.05 -7.30 -3.76
C PRO A 178 26.21 -6.08 -3.30
N PHE A 179 24.88 -6.18 -3.30
CA PHE A 179 23.92 -5.11 -2.98
C PHE A 179 23.37 -5.18 -1.54
N ASP A 180 24.18 -5.65 -0.60
CA ASP A 180 23.87 -5.78 0.83
C ASP A 180 24.65 -4.79 1.72
N GLY A 181 25.45 -3.91 1.10
CA GLY A 181 26.22 -2.88 1.78
C GLY A 181 25.38 -1.75 2.43
N PRO A 182 26.04 -0.76 3.07
CA PRO A 182 25.37 0.30 3.82
C PRO A 182 24.31 1.07 3.02
N LEU A 183 24.55 1.28 1.72
CA LEU A 183 23.63 1.97 0.83
C LEU A 183 22.27 1.26 0.72
N TYR A 184 22.24 -0.07 0.75
CA TYR A 184 21.03 -0.88 0.57
C TYR A 184 20.65 -1.66 1.84
N LYS A 185 21.16 -1.23 3.00
CA LYS A 185 21.09 -1.99 4.25
C LYS A 185 19.67 -2.34 4.68
N LEU A 186 18.67 -1.49 4.40
CA LEU A 186 17.28 -1.73 4.76
C LEU A 186 16.73 -3.01 4.11
N TRP A 187 17.16 -3.30 2.87
CA TRP A 187 16.80 -4.50 2.14
C TRP A 187 17.47 -5.76 2.71
N THR A 188 18.53 -5.64 3.52
CA THR A 188 19.06 -6.81 4.24
C THR A 188 18.18 -7.22 5.43
N PHE A 189 17.36 -6.31 5.95
CA PHE A 189 16.53 -6.56 7.12
C PHE A 189 15.15 -7.10 6.76
N SER A 190 14.57 -6.64 5.66
CA SER A 190 13.30 -7.14 5.14
C SER A 190 13.27 -7.07 3.62
N ARG A 191 12.46 -7.91 2.98
CA ARG A 191 12.35 -7.94 1.52
C ARG A 191 11.63 -6.71 0.96
N HIS A 192 10.77 -6.10 1.77
CA HIS A 192 10.02 -4.91 1.43
C HIS A 192 10.07 -3.87 2.56
N PRO A 193 11.23 -3.22 2.80
CA PRO A 193 11.37 -2.23 3.87
C PRO A 193 10.48 -1.01 3.62
N ASN A 194 10.26 -0.63 2.36
CA ASN A 194 9.30 0.42 2.01
C ASN A 194 7.88 0.06 2.47
N TYR A 195 7.44 -1.20 2.31
CA TYR A 195 6.14 -1.62 2.83
C TYR A 195 6.09 -1.66 4.36
N CYS A 196 7.20 -1.95 5.02
CA CYS A 196 7.29 -1.86 6.48
C CYS A 196 7.11 -0.41 6.96
N GLY A 197 7.73 0.56 6.27
CA GLY A 197 7.53 1.98 6.53
C GLY A 197 6.07 2.40 6.29
N GLU A 198 5.50 2.03 5.15
CA GLU A 198 4.10 2.32 4.84
C GLU A 198 3.15 1.70 5.90
N PHE A 199 3.38 0.45 6.32
CA PHE A 199 2.63 -0.16 7.43
C PHE A 199 2.74 0.67 8.72
N GLY A 200 3.96 1.12 9.05
CA GLY A 200 4.22 1.97 10.22
C GLY A 200 3.47 3.31 10.17
N CYS A 201 3.30 3.91 8.99
CA CYS A 201 2.49 5.11 8.80
C CYS A 201 1.04 4.91 9.26
N TRP A 202 0.42 3.78 8.88
CA TRP A 202 -0.95 3.45 9.28
C TRP A 202 -1.10 3.04 10.74
N VAL A 203 -0.07 2.43 11.32
CA VAL A 203 0.03 2.28 12.78
C VAL A 203 0.05 3.65 13.46
N GLY A 204 0.85 4.60 12.95
CA GLY A 204 0.91 5.97 13.44
C GLY A 204 -0.46 6.66 13.41
N PHE A 205 -1.19 6.56 12.29
CA PHE A 205 -2.55 7.10 12.19
C PHE A 205 -3.56 6.39 13.11
N ALA A 206 -3.45 5.07 13.32
CA ALA A 206 -4.29 4.39 14.28
C ALA A 206 -4.02 4.85 15.73
N LEU A 207 -2.76 5.16 16.07
CA LEU A 207 -2.39 5.70 17.38
C LEU A 207 -3.00 7.09 17.64
N THR A 208 -3.11 7.94 16.62
CA THR A 208 -3.71 9.28 16.81
C THR A 208 -5.19 9.22 17.15
N ALA A 209 -5.90 8.14 16.79
CA ALA A 209 -7.31 7.94 17.13
C ALA A 209 -7.53 7.44 18.58
N LEU A 210 -6.50 6.91 19.24
CA LEU A 210 -6.64 6.28 20.57
C LEU A 210 -7.22 7.20 21.65
N PRO A 211 -6.78 8.48 21.77
CA PRO A 211 -7.32 9.34 22.80
C PRO A 211 -8.84 9.56 22.71
N SER A 212 -9.39 9.68 21.50
CA SER A 212 -10.83 9.76 21.26
C SER A 212 -11.54 8.48 21.69
N ILE A 213 -10.95 7.33 21.40
CA ILE A 213 -11.47 6.03 21.85
C ILE A 213 -11.47 5.94 23.38
N PHE A 214 -10.39 6.39 24.04
CA PHE A 214 -10.33 6.44 25.51
C PHE A 214 -11.40 7.37 26.10
N GLY A 215 -11.73 8.47 25.42
CA GLY A 215 -12.88 9.31 25.76
C GLY A 215 -14.19 8.53 25.81
N TRP A 216 -14.46 7.70 24.79
CA TRP A 216 -15.64 6.83 24.77
C TRP A 216 -15.62 5.76 25.87
N ILE A 217 -14.44 5.21 26.21
CA ILE A 217 -14.32 4.26 27.34
C ILE A 217 -14.66 4.94 28.67
N ALA A 218 -14.25 6.20 28.87
CA ALA A 218 -14.52 6.93 30.11
C ALA A 218 -16.01 7.29 30.29
N MET A 219 -16.81 7.27 29.22
CA MET A 219 -18.25 7.54 29.27
C MET A 219 -19.04 6.32 29.76
N LYS A 220 -19.95 6.53 30.72
CA LYS A 220 -20.77 5.47 31.35
C LYS A 220 -21.51 4.54 30.37
N GLN A 221 -21.90 5.04 29.20
CA GLN A 221 -22.60 4.27 28.16
C GLN A 221 -21.80 4.16 26.84
N GLY A 222 -20.51 4.53 26.85
CA GLY A 222 -19.69 4.59 25.65
C GLY A 222 -18.95 3.28 25.32
N HIS A 223 -19.01 2.26 26.17
CA HIS A 223 -18.24 1.02 26.00
C HIS A 223 -18.52 0.30 24.67
N THR A 224 -19.78 0.25 24.22
CA THR A 224 -20.13 -0.38 22.94
C THR A 224 -19.51 0.37 21.76
N VAL A 225 -19.55 1.70 21.79
CA VAL A 225 -18.92 2.54 20.76
C VAL A 225 -17.41 2.33 20.79
N ALA A 226 -16.79 2.41 21.97
CA ALA A 226 -15.36 2.18 22.12
C ALA A 226 -14.92 0.80 21.60
N ALA A 227 -15.68 -0.26 21.87
CA ALA A 227 -15.39 -1.60 21.36
C ALA A 227 -15.43 -1.66 19.82
N VAL A 228 -16.41 -1.03 19.19
CA VAL A 228 -16.49 -0.93 17.72
C VAL A 228 -15.31 -0.14 17.15
N LEU A 229 -14.96 0.98 17.78
CA LEU A 229 -13.82 1.80 17.33
C LEU A 229 -12.49 1.07 17.49
N LEU A 230 -12.27 0.37 18.61
CA LEU A 230 -11.08 -0.46 18.82
C LEU A 230 -10.99 -1.60 17.80
N PHE A 231 -12.10 -2.28 17.54
CA PHE A 231 -12.16 -3.32 16.51
C PHE A 231 -11.84 -2.75 15.13
N ASN A 232 -12.34 -1.56 14.80
CA ASN A 232 -12.00 -0.90 13.55
C ASN A 232 -10.51 -0.51 13.48
N SER A 233 -9.93 0.06 14.54
CA SER A 233 -8.50 0.36 14.60
C SER A 233 -7.66 -0.91 14.39
N TRP A 234 -8.07 -2.04 14.96
CA TRP A 234 -7.44 -3.33 14.68
C TRP A 234 -7.61 -3.77 13.22
N LEU A 235 -8.81 -3.61 12.64
CA LEU A 235 -9.07 -3.89 11.23
C LEU A 235 -8.19 -3.07 10.31
N VAL A 236 -7.94 -1.78 10.59
CA VAL A 236 -7.00 -0.96 9.81
C VAL A 236 -5.65 -1.63 9.74
N ILE A 237 -5.09 -2.03 10.88
CA ILE A 237 -3.77 -2.67 10.94
C ILE A 237 -3.78 -4.02 10.23
N ARG A 238 -4.77 -4.87 10.50
CA ARG A 238 -4.84 -6.21 9.93
C ARG A 238 -5.07 -6.18 8.42
N PHE A 239 -6.06 -5.42 7.97
CA PHE A 239 -6.40 -5.28 6.56
C PHE A 239 -5.22 -4.68 5.79
N PHE A 240 -4.56 -3.67 6.35
CA PHE A 240 -3.46 -3.03 5.65
C PHE A 240 -2.21 -3.92 5.57
N TYR A 241 -1.94 -4.73 6.60
CA TYR A 241 -0.96 -5.84 6.50
C TYR A 241 -1.32 -6.78 5.34
N ASP A 242 -2.58 -7.21 5.23
CA ASP A 242 -3.02 -8.12 4.18
C ASP A 242 -2.88 -7.51 2.77
N CYS A 243 -3.16 -6.21 2.62
CA CYS A 243 -2.89 -5.47 1.39
C CYS A 243 -1.40 -5.49 1.03
N LEU A 244 -0.54 -5.11 1.97
CA LEU A 244 0.90 -4.98 1.75
C LEU A 244 1.62 -6.31 1.56
N VAL A 245 1.17 -7.39 2.18
CA VAL A 245 1.84 -8.69 2.10
C VAL A 245 1.20 -9.58 1.04
N HIS A 246 -0.12 -9.73 1.04
CA HIS A 246 -0.77 -10.79 0.29
C HIS A 246 -1.49 -10.32 -0.97
N TRP A 247 -2.22 -9.21 -0.90
CA TRP A 247 -3.18 -8.86 -1.94
C TRP A 247 -2.59 -7.98 -3.04
N THR A 248 -2.11 -6.79 -2.71
CA THR A 248 -1.68 -5.78 -3.70
C THR A 248 -0.18 -5.47 -3.62
N GLY A 249 0.50 -5.84 -2.54
CA GLY A 249 1.90 -5.56 -2.27
C GLY A 249 2.86 -6.70 -2.64
N ALA A 250 3.50 -7.28 -1.62
CA ALA A 250 4.69 -8.14 -1.74
C ALA A 250 4.44 -9.38 -2.59
N GLY A 251 3.40 -10.18 -2.30
CA GLY A 251 3.11 -11.40 -3.04
C GLY A 251 3.09 -11.22 -4.57
N PRO A 252 2.23 -10.31 -5.10
CA PRO A 252 2.22 -9.98 -6.53
C PRO A 252 3.55 -9.42 -7.06
N ALA A 253 4.26 -8.61 -6.27
CA ALA A 253 5.52 -7.99 -6.67
C ALA A 253 6.67 -9.00 -6.77
N GLU A 254 6.77 -9.92 -5.81
CA GLU A 254 7.80 -10.96 -5.75
C GLU A 254 7.66 -11.98 -6.88
N GLN A 255 6.46 -12.20 -7.41
CA GLN A 255 6.26 -13.12 -8.54
C GLN A 255 7.07 -12.72 -9.78
N ALA A 256 7.08 -11.43 -10.12
CA ALA A 256 7.90 -10.93 -11.23
C ALA A 256 9.39 -11.01 -10.92
N SER A 257 9.79 -10.89 -9.65
CA SER A 257 11.18 -11.00 -9.22
C SER A 257 11.70 -12.43 -9.33
N ILE A 258 10.93 -13.43 -8.88
CA ILE A 258 11.29 -14.85 -8.98
C ILE A 258 11.53 -15.26 -10.45
N GLN A 259 10.71 -14.77 -11.37
CA GLN A 259 10.84 -15.09 -12.79
C GLN A 259 12.08 -14.46 -13.45
N LYS A 260 12.51 -13.29 -12.96
CA LYS A 260 13.61 -12.50 -13.57
C LYS A 260 14.96 -12.73 -12.91
N ARG A 261 14.99 -13.08 -11.63
CA ARG A 261 16.18 -13.10 -10.79
C ARG A 261 16.33 -14.47 -10.11
N PRO A 262 17.23 -15.34 -10.59
CA PRO A 262 17.40 -16.69 -10.03
C PRO A 262 17.69 -16.72 -8.53
N GLU A 263 18.48 -15.77 -8.05
CA GLU A 263 18.89 -15.65 -6.63
C GLU A 263 17.75 -15.16 -5.71
N TYR A 264 16.65 -14.68 -6.26
CA TYR A 264 15.55 -14.14 -5.44
C TYR A 264 14.94 -15.21 -4.54
N LYS A 265 14.93 -16.48 -4.96
CA LYS A 265 14.48 -17.61 -4.13
C LYS A 265 15.37 -17.84 -2.90
N ILE A 266 16.67 -17.51 -3.00
CA ILE A 266 17.62 -17.58 -1.88
C ILE A 266 17.31 -16.45 -0.91
N TYR A 267 17.14 -15.23 -1.44
CA TYR A 267 16.74 -14.05 -0.67
C TYR A 267 15.41 -14.25 0.09
N GLN A 268 14.44 -14.93 -0.53
CA GLN A 268 13.19 -15.32 0.12
C GLN A 268 13.40 -16.23 1.32
N LYS A 269 14.39 -17.13 1.32
CA LYS A 269 14.67 -18.01 2.47
C LYS A 269 15.41 -17.27 3.60
N SER A 270 16.31 -16.36 3.27
CA SER A 270 17.16 -15.68 4.25
C SER A 270 16.50 -14.47 4.90
N THR A 271 15.62 -13.75 4.19
CA THR A 271 15.17 -12.41 4.59
C THR A 271 13.64 -12.39 4.76
N PRO A 272 13.10 -11.88 5.89
CA PRO A 272 11.66 -11.83 6.13
C PRO A 272 10.95 -10.84 5.20
N VAL A 273 9.67 -11.08 4.89
CA VAL A 273 8.96 -10.27 3.88
C VAL A 273 8.78 -8.81 4.29
N LEU A 274 8.33 -8.55 5.53
CA LEU A 274 7.89 -7.24 5.99
C LEU A 274 8.65 -6.80 7.25
N PHE A 275 8.47 -7.51 8.36
CA PHE A 275 9.08 -7.13 9.64
C PHE A 275 10.51 -7.68 9.76
N PRO A 276 11.49 -6.85 10.18
CA PRO A 276 12.88 -7.26 10.29
C PRO A 276 13.17 -8.15 11.51
N PHE A 277 12.18 -8.36 12.36
CA PHE A 277 12.21 -9.24 13.52
C PHE A 277 11.04 -10.22 13.46
N ARG A 278 11.18 -11.35 14.18
CA ARG A 278 10.10 -12.34 14.27
C ARG A 278 9.01 -11.83 15.21
N ILE A 279 7.77 -11.86 14.72
CA ILE A 279 6.57 -11.58 15.52
C ILE A 279 5.90 -12.91 15.84
N PRO A 280 5.59 -13.20 17.13
CA PRO A 280 4.85 -14.41 17.48
C PRO A 280 3.54 -14.52 16.67
N PHE A 281 3.22 -15.74 16.24
CA PHE A 281 2.00 -16.08 15.49
C PHE A 281 1.85 -15.42 14.10
N LEU A 282 2.85 -14.68 13.63
CA LEU A 282 2.86 -14.10 12.30
C LEU A 282 3.97 -14.71 11.44
N SER A 283 3.61 -15.23 10.27
CA SER A 283 4.58 -15.78 9.33
C SER A 283 5.48 -14.69 8.74
N SER A 284 6.79 -14.88 8.83
CA SER A 284 7.78 -14.04 8.13
C SER A 284 7.88 -14.34 6.63
N HIS A 285 7.17 -15.37 6.14
CA HIS A 285 7.17 -15.81 4.74
C HIS A 285 8.58 -16.04 4.17
N GLN A 286 9.46 -16.63 5.00
CA GLN A 286 10.83 -16.97 4.64
C GLN A 286 10.90 -18.32 3.90
N VAL A 287 10.15 -18.43 2.80
CA VAL A 287 9.99 -19.67 2.04
C VAL A 287 10.30 -19.40 0.57
N SER A 288 11.11 -20.25 -0.03
CA SER A 288 11.46 -20.16 -1.45
C SER A 288 10.23 -20.35 -2.33
N GLY A 289 10.02 -19.43 -3.26
CA GLY A 289 8.91 -19.47 -4.21
C GLY A 289 7.59 -18.93 -3.65
N TRP A 290 7.59 -18.29 -2.47
CA TRP A 290 6.42 -17.59 -1.94
C TRP A 290 5.98 -16.45 -2.90
N PRO A 291 4.67 -16.17 -3.08
CA PRO A 291 3.47 -16.76 -2.43
C PRO A 291 2.91 -18.04 -3.08
N ASN A 292 3.78 -18.88 -3.66
CA ASN A 292 3.53 -19.95 -4.64
C ASN A 292 3.58 -19.38 -6.06
N ALA A 293 4.62 -19.76 -6.80
CA ALA A 293 4.75 -19.35 -8.20
C ALA A 293 3.53 -19.80 -8.99
N ILE A 294 2.78 -18.84 -9.54
CA ILE A 294 1.81 -19.10 -10.59
C ILE A 294 2.61 -19.17 -11.88
N GLU A 295 2.80 -20.37 -12.40
CA GLU A 295 3.30 -20.53 -13.77
C GLU A 295 2.32 -19.80 -14.68
N ASN A 296 2.81 -18.81 -15.45
CA ASN A 296 1.97 -18.23 -16.49
C ASN A 296 1.60 -19.38 -17.44
N PRO A 297 0.30 -19.59 -17.77
CA PRO A 297 -0.01 -20.37 -18.95
C PRO A 297 0.77 -19.71 -20.09
N LYS A 298 1.54 -20.52 -20.82
CA LYS A 298 2.32 -20.04 -21.97
C LYS A 298 1.42 -19.14 -22.81
N SER A 299 1.90 -17.95 -23.13
CA SER A 299 1.30 -17.13 -24.17
C SER A 299 1.58 -17.85 -25.49
N ASP A 300 0.68 -18.75 -25.85
CA ASP A 300 0.55 -19.23 -27.22
C ASP A 300 0.11 -18.06 -28.12
#